data_AF-A0A817ZDI9-F1
#
_entry.id   AF-A0A817ZDI9-F1
#
_cell.length_a   1.000
_cell.length_b   1.000
_cell.length_c   1.000
_cell.angle_alpha   90.00
_cell.angle_beta   90.00
_cell.angle_gamma   90.00
#
_symmetry.space_group_name_H-M   'P 1'
#
loop_
_entity.id
_entity.type
_entity.pdbx_description
1 polymer ?
#
loop_
_entity_poly.entity_id
_entity_poly.type
_entity_poly.pdbx_seq_one_letter_code
_entity_poly.pdbx_strand_id
1 'polypeptide(L)'
;MGREECHTNLDEYQLKDQNLNAVLPTTSDRLPTLSEIKVKLPEYCFRPSFRQSIAYVIKDIFFVIFAVVLMYKIEHLFQYGILLWPLYWYFQGTIYMALFVLGHDCGHGSFSVYPLLNDTIGQLSTVDRHYGHIHSLIHSIGTHQIHHLFAKIPHYHLETATMHFRKAFPDLVRVKHNTILPSFIRMFKLFLRQRTIGQDVYIFAYVND
;
A
#
# COMPACT_ATOMS: atom_id res chain seq x y z
N MET A 1 -35.39 12.52 -0.20
CA MET A 1 -34.39 11.43 -0.40
C MET A 1 -33.77 11.64 -1.78
N GLY A 2 -32.82 12.58 -1.87
CA GLY A 2 -32.09 12.88 -3.10
C GLY A 2 -30.72 12.23 -3.03
N ARG A 3 -30.37 11.45 -4.05
CA ARG A 3 -29.10 10.75 -4.17
C ARG A 3 -28.11 11.77 -4.76
N GLU A 4 -27.20 12.30 -3.95
CA GLU A 4 -26.07 13.09 -4.46
C GLU A 4 -25.12 12.14 -5.19
N GLU A 5 -25.30 12.06 -6.50
CA GLU A 5 -24.34 11.43 -7.40
C GLU A 5 -23.06 12.27 -7.40
N CYS A 6 -21.95 11.68 -6.98
CA CYS A 6 -20.61 12.26 -7.13
C CYS A 6 -20.22 12.19 -8.61
N HIS A 7 -20.77 13.11 -9.39
CA HIS A 7 -20.28 13.41 -10.74
C HIS A 7 -18.94 14.10 -10.56
N THR A 8 -17.85 13.36 -10.77
CA THR A 8 -16.53 13.98 -10.97
C THR A 8 -16.60 14.78 -12.26
N ASN A 9 -16.83 16.09 -12.12
CA ASN A 9 -16.98 17.02 -13.23
C ASN A 9 -15.60 17.24 -13.88
N LEU A 10 -15.25 16.40 -14.86
CA LEU A 10 -14.01 16.51 -15.62
C LEU A 10 -13.89 17.87 -16.35
N ASP A 11 -15.04 18.51 -16.62
CA ASP A 11 -15.12 19.83 -17.25
C ASP A 11 -14.67 20.96 -16.30
N GLU A 12 -14.84 20.81 -14.98
CA GLU A 12 -14.36 21.78 -13.99
C GLU A 12 -12.82 21.77 -13.87
N TYR A 13 -12.19 20.61 -14.08
CA TYR A 13 -10.74 20.48 -14.16
C TYR A 13 -10.17 21.15 -15.42
N GLN A 14 -10.81 20.95 -16.58
CA GLN A 14 -10.36 21.56 -17.84
C GLN A 14 -10.51 23.08 -17.86
N LEU A 15 -11.52 23.64 -17.19
CA LEU A 15 -11.72 25.10 -17.10
C LEU A 15 -10.70 25.80 -16.18
N LYS A 16 -10.11 25.11 -15.21
CA LYS A 16 -9.04 25.65 -14.36
C LYS A 16 -7.67 25.66 -15.05
N ASP A 17 -7.39 24.68 -15.90
CA ASP A 17 -6.12 24.60 -16.65
C ASP A 17 -5.94 25.74 -17.66
N GLN A 18 -7.02 26.25 -18.25
CA GLN A 18 -6.93 27.39 -19.19
C GLN A 18 -6.45 28.70 -18.52
N ASN A 19 -6.61 28.84 -17.19
CA ASN A 19 -6.10 29.98 -16.42
C ASN A 19 -4.68 29.74 -15.85
N LEU A 20 -4.10 28.54 -15.99
CA LEU A 20 -2.76 28.23 -15.49
C LEU A 20 -1.64 28.81 -16.38
N ASN A 21 -1.97 29.15 -17.63
CA ASN A 21 -1.04 29.70 -18.62
C ASN A 21 -0.82 31.23 -18.47
N ALA A 22 -1.48 31.88 -17.51
CA ALA A 22 -1.31 33.30 -17.25
C ALA A 22 -0.22 33.54 -16.19
N VAL A 23 0.99 33.82 -16.70
CA VAL A 23 2.12 34.49 -16.03
C VAL A 23 2.82 33.72 -14.91
N LEU A 24 3.95 33.08 -15.24
CA LEU A 24 5.05 32.90 -14.30
C LEU A 24 6.18 33.86 -14.68
N PRO A 25 6.50 34.87 -13.86
CA PRO A 25 7.75 35.58 -13.99
C PRO A 25 8.87 34.61 -13.62
N THR A 26 9.79 34.35 -14.55
CA THR A 26 11.17 33.97 -14.20
C THR A 26 11.81 35.28 -13.69
N THR A 27 12.42 35.36 -12.50
CA THR A 27 13.57 34.60 -12.04
C THR A 27 13.67 34.72 -10.51
N SER A 28 13.87 33.60 -9.82
CA SER A 28 14.45 33.60 -8.47
C SER A 28 15.62 32.64 -8.50
N ASP A 29 16.82 33.12 -8.20
CA ASP A 29 18.05 32.30 -8.13
C ASP A 29 18.05 31.29 -6.96
N ARG A 30 16.96 31.24 -6.18
CA ARG A 30 16.78 30.31 -5.07
C ARG A 30 15.59 29.38 -5.32
N LEU A 31 15.76 28.13 -4.89
CA LEU A 31 14.67 27.16 -4.85
C LEU A 31 13.55 27.65 -3.92
N PRO A 32 12.27 27.51 -4.32
CA PRO A 32 11.15 27.91 -3.48
C PRO A 32 11.05 27.01 -2.24
N THR A 33 10.57 27.58 -1.14
CA THR A 33 10.31 26.83 0.10
C THR A 33 9.04 25.99 -0.02
N LEU A 34 8.93 24.91 0.79
CA LEU A 34 7.72 24.08 0.82
C LEU A 34 6.45 24.89 1.14
N SER A 35 6.57 25.91 2.00
CA SER A 35 5.47 26.81 2.34
C SER A 35 5.02 27.65 1.14
N GLU A 36 5.96 28.19 0.36
CA GLU A 36 5.66 28.95 -0.87
C GLU A 36 4.94 28.07 -1.91
N ILE A 37 5.35 26.81 -2.04
CA ILE A 37 4.69 25.84 -2.92
C ILE A 37 3.27 25.54 -2.41
N LYS A 38 3.13 25.26 -1.11
CA LYS A 38 1.86 24.87 -0.49
C LYS A 38 0.77 25.93 -0.67
N VAL A 39 1.12 27.21 -0.54
CA VAL A 39 0.16 28.32 -0.68
C VAL A 39 -0.40 28.44 -2.11
N LYS A 40 0.35 27.99 -3.12
CA LYS A 40 -0.12 28.00 -4.52
C LYS A 40 -1.07 26.85 -4.86
N LEU A 41 -1.16 25.81 -4.02
CA LEU A 41 -2.00 24.66 -4.27
C LEU A 41 -3.40 24.88 -3.66
N PRO A 42 -4.49 24.50 -4.36
CA PRO A 42 -5.83 24.59 -3.80
C PRO A 42 -6.00 23.81 -2.50
N GLU A 43 -6.78 24.34 -1.56
CA GLU A 43 -6.94 23.73 -0.23
C GLU A 43 -7.52 22.30 -0.30
N TYR A 44 -8.42 22.04 -1.25
CA TYR A 44 -9.05 20.72 -1.40
C TYR A 44 -8.03 19.62 -1.77
N CYS A 45 -6.88 19.96 -2.37
CA CYS A 45 -5.81 19.00 -2.67
C CYS A 45 -5.21 18.37 -1.40
N PHE A 46 -5.38 19.00 -0.24
CA PHE A 46 -4.90 18.52 1.05
C PHE A 46 -6.00 17.88 1.91
N ARG A 47 -7.21 17.70 1.37
CA ARG A 47 -8.36 17.13 2.09
C ARG A 47 -8.60 15.68 1.65
N PRO A 48 -8.13 14.67 2.40
CA PRO A 48 -8.30 13.27 2.01
C PRO A 48 -9.77 12.85 2.09
N SER A 49 -10.20 12.03 1.13
CA SER A 49 -11.56 11.49 1.07
C SER A 49 -11.54 10.00 1.33
N PHE A 50 -11.96 9.58 2.53
CA PHE A 50 -11.98 8.18 2.92
C PHE A 50 -12.75 7.29 1.92
N ARG A 51 -13.88 7.78 1.38
CA ARG A 51 -14.67 7.05 0.38
C ARG A 51 -13.90 6.81 -0.90
N GLN A 52 -13.18 7.82 -1.39
CA GLN A 52 -12.35 7.68 -2.58
C GLN A 52 -11.19 6.73 -2.31
N SER A 53 -10.50 6.88 -1.18
CA SER A 53 -9.40 5.99 -0.78
C SER A 53 -9.84 4.52 -0.74
N ILE A 54 -10.99 4.22 -0.13
CA ILE A 54 -11.54 2.86 -0.11
C ILE A 54 -11.95 2.39 -1.51
N ALA A 55 -12.51 3.25 -2.36
CA ALA A 55 -12.83 2.87 -3.74
C ALA A 55 -11.57 2.48 -4.54
N TYR A 56 -10.44 3.17 -4.33
CA TYR A 56 -9.16 2.78 -4.90
C TYR A 56 -8.65 1.44 -4.35
N VAL A 57 -8.75 1.20 -3.04
CA VAL A 57 -8.40 -0.10 -2.45
C VAL A 57 -9.23 -1.24 -3.04
N ILE A 58 -10.55 -1.05 -3.18
CA ILE A 58 -11.44 -2.05 -3.79
C ILE A 58 -11.06 -2.29 -5.26
N LYS A 59 -10.77 -1.22 -6.02
CA LYS A 59 -10.29 -1.30 -7.40
C LYS A 59 -8.99 -2.12 -7.48
N ASP A 60 -8.05 -1.89 -6.59
CA ASP A 60 -6.75 -2.57 -6.60
C ASP A 60 -6.90 -4.07 -6.26
N ILE A 61 -7.72 -4.40 -5.25
CA ILE A 61 -8.08 -5.80 -4.93
C ILE A 61 -8.75 -6.47 -6.13
N PHE A 62 -9.68 -5.78 -6.80
CA PHE A 62 -10.33 -6.29 -8.00
C PHE A 62 -9.29 -6.63 -9.08
N PHE A 63 -8.35 -5.72 -9.38
CA PHE A 63 -7.33 -5.99 -10.41
C PHE A 63 -6.36 -7.10 -10.02
N VAL A 64 -6.02 -7.23 -8.73
CA VAL A 64 -5.23 -8.36 -8.22
C VAL A 64 -5.94 -9.69 -8.50
N ILE A 65 -7.22 -9.79 -8.13
CA ILE A 65 -8.01 -11.01 -8.32
C ILE A 65 -8.22 -11.28 -9.81
N PHE A 66 -8.57 -10.26 -10.57
CA PHE A 66 -8.79 -10.35 -12.02
C PHE A 66 -7.56 -10.90 -12.74
N ALA A 67 -6.37 -10.36 -12.47
CA ALA A 67 -5.14 -10.80 -13.10
C ALA A 67 -4.77 -12.25 -12.73
N VAL A 68 -5.00 -12.67 -11.47
CA VAL A 68 -4.83 -14.08 -11.05
C VAL A 68 -5.79 -15.01 -11.81
N VAL A 69 -7.08 -14.67 -11.85
CA VAL A 69 -8.10 -15.47 -12.54
C VAL A 69 -7.84 -15.53 -14.04
N LEU A 70 -7.47 -14.41 -14.65
CA LEU A 70 -7.12 -14.34 -16.07
C LEU A 70 -5.92 -15.25 -16.37
N MET A 71 -4.86 -15.16 -15.58
CA MET A 71 -3.67 -15.99 -15.78
C MET A 71 -3.98 -17.48 -15.61
N TYR A 72 -4.77 -17.85 -14.59
CA TYR A 72 -5.25 -19.21 -14.39
C TYR A 72 -6.04 -19.73 -15.59
N LYS A 73 -6.94 -18.91 -16.17
CA LYS A 73 -7.69 -19.26 -17.38
C LYS A 73 -6.75 -19.43 -18.59
N ILE A 74 -5.83 -18.50 -18.82
CA ILE A 74 -4.85 -18.59 -19.91
C ILE A 74 -4.06 -19.89 -19.85
N GLU A 75 -3.60 -20.29 -18.65
CA GLU A 75 -2.85 -21.54 -18.47
C GLU A 75 -3.68 -22.79 -18.80
N HIS A 76 -4.99 -22.78 -18.55
CA HIS A 76 -5.88 -23.90 -18.87
C HIS A 76 -6.35 -23.93 -20.33
N LEU A 77 -6.44 -22.78 -20.99
CA LEU A 77 -6.88 -22.69 -22.40
C LEU A 77 -5.72 -22.81 -23.39
N PHE A 78 -4.51 -22.39 -23.02
CA PHE A 78 -3.36 -22.34 -23.92
C PHE A 78 -2.26 -23.27 -23.44
N GLN A 79 -1.92 -24.28 -24.25
CA GLN A 79 -0.93 -25.31 -23.91
C GLN A 79 0.46 -24.74 -23.55
N TYR A 80 0.81 -23.56 -24.08
CA TYR A 80 2.06 -22.86 -23.76
C TYR A 80 1.86 -21.65 -22.83
N GLY A 81 0.77 -21.63 -22.04
CA GLY A 81 0.46 -20.54 -21.09
C GLY A 81 1.58 -20.29 -20.08
N ILE A 82 2.39 -21.30 -19.79
CA ILE A 82 3.59 -21.18 -18.95
C ILE A 82 4.57 -20.10 -19.42
N LEU A 83 4.66 -19.85 -20.74
CA LEU A 83 5.56 -18.85 -21.31
C LEU A 83 5.14 -17.40 -20.98
N LEU A 84 3.89 -17.18 -20.57
CA LEU A 84 3.36 -15.86 -20.21
C LEU A 84 3.57 -15.51 -18.73
N TRP A 85 4.08 -16.43 -17.91
CA TRP A 85 4.32 -16.19 -16.48
C TRP A 85 5.25 -15.02 -16.18
N PRO A 86 6.37 -14.80 -16.90
CA PRO A 86 7.21 -13.62 -16.66
C PRO A 86 6.47 -12.30 -16.88
N LEU A 87 5.61 -12.25 -17.91
CA LEU A 87 4.79 -11.09 -18.20
C LEU A 87 3.74 -10.87 -17.09
N TYR A 88 3.10 -11.96 -16.65
CA TYR A 88 2.19 -11.93 -15.51
C TYR A 88 2.89 -11.42 -14.25
N TRP A 89 4.09 -11.90 -13.91
CA TRP A 89 4.82 -11.44 -12.72
C TRP A 89 5.10 -9.95 -12.76
N TYR A 90 5.50 -9.43 -13.92
CA TYR A 90 5.75 -8.00 -14.10
C TYR A 90 4.49 -7.16 -13.82
N PHE A 91 3.38 -7.50 -14.47
CA PHE A 91 2.12 -6.76 -14.28
C PHE A 91 1.53 -6.97 -12.89
N GLN A 92 1.48 -8.21 -12.41
CA GLN A 92 0.95 -8.53 -11.08
C GLN A 92 1.77 -7.86 -9.98
N GLY A 93 3.10 -7.85 -10.09
CA GLY A 93 3.98 -7.15 -9.17
C GLY A 93 3.72 -5.65 -9.15
N THR A 94 3.45 -5.05 -10.32
CA THR A 94 3.07 -3.63 -10.43
C THR A 94 1.73 -3.35 -9.73
N ILE A 95 0.74 -4.22 -9.88
CA ILE A 95 -0.55 -4.08 -9.19
C ILE A 95 -0.36 -4.22 -7.67
N TYR A 96 0.47 -5.16 -7.21
CA TYR A 96 0.79 -5.31 -5.78
C TYR A 96 1.50 -4.08 -5.19
N MET A 97 2.19 -3.27 -6.00
CA MET A 97 2.77 -2.01 -5.55
C MET A 97 1.69 -1.02 -5.07
N ALA A 98 0.50 -1.01 -5.68
CA ALA A 98 -0.61 -0.17 -5.22
C ALA A 98 -1.04 -0.53 -3.78
N LEU A 99 -1.07 -1.83 -3.45
CA LEU A 99 -1.33 -2.28 -2.08
C LEU A 99 -0.20 -1.94 -1.11
N PHE A 100 1.04 -1.89 -1.58
CA PHE A 100 2.18 -1.42 -0.78
C PHE A 100 2.07 0.08 -0.48
N VAL A 101 1.67 0.90 -1.45
CA VAL A 101 1.48 2.35 -1.30
C VAL A 101 0.40 2.69 -0.27
N LEU A 102 -0.60 1.83 -0.06
CA LEU A 102 -1.61 2.03 0.97
C LEU A 102 -1.01 2.34 2.36
N GLY A 103 0.01 1.58 2.78
CA GLY A 103 0.69 1.81 4.06
C GLY A 103 1.45 3.14 4.10
N HIS A 104 2.03 3.54 2.96
CA HIS A 104 2.73 4.81 2.79
C HIS A 104 1.76 6.01 2.85
N ASP A 105 0.63 5.94 2.16
CA ASP A 105 -0.40 6.98 2.15
C ASP A 105 -1.03 7.18 3.54
N CYS A 106 -1.28 6.07 4.24
CA CYS A 106 -1.66 6.11 5.65
C CYS A 106 -0.58 6.81 6.51
N GLY A 107 0.71 6.52 6.30
CA GLY A 107 1.81 7.18 7.01
C GLY A 107 1.91 8.69 6.72
N HIS A 108 1.48 9.13 5.54
CA HIS A 108 1.38 10.55 5.18
C HIS A 108 0.06 11.21 5.62
N GLY A 109 -0.91 10.44 6.10
CA GLY A 109 -2.24 10.92 6.42
C GLY A 109 -3.10 11.27 5.20
N SER A 110 -2.69 10.86 3.99
CA SER A 110 -3.44 11.11 2.75
C SER A 110 -4.57 10.08 2.53
N PHE A 111 -4.55 8.96 3.26
CA PHE A 111 -5.62 7.95 3.16
C PHE A 111 -6.94 8.42 3.78
N SER A 112 -6.90 9.04 4.97
CA SER A 112 -8.10 9.53 5.66
C SER A 112 -7.79 10.70 6.60
N VAL A 113 -8.82 11.47 6.95
CA VAL A 113 -8.72 12.54 7.96
C VAL A 113 -8.56 12.01 9.39
N TYR A 114 -8.75 10.70 9.62
CA TYR A 114 -8.75 10.10 10.95
C TYR A 114 -7.40 9.43 11.24
N PRO A 115 -6.56 9.99 12.13
CA PRO A 115 -5.22 9.44 12.39
C PRO A 115 -5.25 7.99 12.84
N LEU A 116 -6.15 7.64 13.76
CA LEU A 116 -6.29 6.26 14.25
C LEU A 116 -6.57 5.25 13.13
N LEU A 117 -7.35 5.65 12.12
CA LEU A 117 -7.66 4.80 10.98
C LEU A 117 -6.41 4.57 10.11
N ASN A 118 -5.64 5.63 9.89
CA ASN A 118 -4.38 5.55 9.15
C ASN A 118 -3.33 4.71 9.90
N ASP A 119 -3.25 4.87 11.22
CA ASP A 119 -2.32 4.13 12.07
C ASP A 119 -2.66 2.63 12.06
N THR A 120 -3.94 2.28 12.17
CA THR A 120 -4.38 0.87 12.23
C THR A 120 -4.37 0.17 10.87
N ILE A 121 -4.86 0.80 9.80
CA ILE A 121 -4.90 0.21 8.46
C ILE A 121 -3.52 0.19 7.81
N GLY A 122 -2.72 1.24 8.01
CA GLY A 122 -1.41 1.37 7.39
C GLY A 122 -0.27 0.99 8.32
N GLN A 123 0.07 1.89 9.24
CA GLN A 123 1.37 1.85 9.92
C GLN A 123 1.53 0.60 10.81
N LEU A 124 0.52 0.26 11.61
CA LEU A 124 0.51 -0.89 12.51
C LEU A 124 0.14 -2.22 11.83
N SER A 125 -0.36 -2.21 10.59
CA SER A 125 -0.67 -3.45 9.86
C SER A 125 0.57 -4.09 9.24
N THR A 126 1.67 -3.35 9.11
CA THR A 126 2.95 -3.83 8.60
C THR A 126 3.57 -4.89 9.52
N VAL A 127 4.39 -5.76 8.92
CA VAL A 127 5.01 -6.89 9.63
C VAL A 127 6.50 -6.83 9.46
N ASP A 128 7.21 -6.78 10.58
CA ASP A 128 8.66 -6.82 10.60
C ASP A 128 9.19 -8.18 10.15
N ARG A 129 10.26 -8.13 9.35
CA ARG A 129 10.99 -9.32 8.90
C ARG A 129 12.47 -9.01 8.77
N HIS A 130 13.31 -9.82 9.40
CA HIS A 130 14.75 -9.72 9.22
C HIS A 130 15.18 -10.48 7.95
N TYR A 131 15.97 -9.84 7.09
CA TYR A 131 16.33 -10.36 5.77
C TYR A 131 17.65 -11.16 5.77
N GLY A 132 18.15 -11.50 6.97
CA GLY A 132 19.43 -12.21 7.11
C GLY A 132 20.59 -11.31 6.67
N HIS A 133 21.49 -11.84 5.86
CA HIS A 133 22.74 -11.15 5.50
C HIS A 133 22.52 -9.90 4.64
N ILE A 134 21.40 -9.80 3.92
CA ILE A 134 21.08 -8.61 3.12
C ILE A 134 20.33 -7.55 3.92
N HIS A 135 20.04 -7.77 5.21
CA HIS A 135 19.19 -6.86 5.99
C HIS A 135 19.75 -5.44 6.06
N SER A 136 21.05 -5.30 6.31
CA SER A 136 21.72 -4.00 6.29
C SER A 136 21.84 -3.41 4.88
N LEU A 137 22.04 -4.25 3.85
CA LEU A 137 22.13 -3.84 2.44
C LEU A 137 20.84 -3.16 1.95
N ILE A 138 19.69 -3.61 2.44
CA ILE A 138 18.40 -3.00 2.14
C ILE A 138 18.00 -1.90 3.14
N HIS A 139 18.98 -1.28 3.80
CA HIS A 139 18.78 -0.19 4.75
C HIS A 139 17.86 -0.58 5.92
N SER A 140 17.95 -1.82 6.41
CA SER A 140 17.14 -2.35 7.51
C SER A 140 15.63 -2.15 7.32
N ILE A 141 15.16 -1.97 6.09
CA ILE A 141 13.75 -1.66 5.77
C ILE A 141 12.80 -2.70 6.36
N GLY A 142 13.29 -3.92 6.57
CA GLY A 142 12.58 -5.02 7.21
C GLY A 142 11.99 -4.71 8.58
N THR A 143 12.44 -3.68 9.30
CA THR A 143 11.77 -3.12 10.47
C THR A 143 10.61 -2.19 10.05
N HIS A 144 9.69 -2.72 9.25
CA HIS A 144 8.67 -1.94 8.55
C HIS A 144 7.73 -1.20 9.51
N GLN A 145 7.44 -1.74 10.70
CA GLN A 145 6.56 -1.05 11.66
C GLN A 145 7.12 0.31 12.04
N ILE A 146 8.37 0.37 12.50
CA ILE A 146 9.00 1.64 12.89
C ILE A 146 9.32 2.51 11.68
N HIS A 147 9.69 1.91 10.56
CA HIS A 147 9.90 2.66 9.32
C HIS A 147 8.64 3.45 8.93
N HIS A 148 7.45 2.86 9.03
CA HIS A 148 6.20 3.54 8.69
C HIS A 148 5.67 4.43 9.82
N LEU A 149 5.81 4.03 11.09
CA LEU A 149 5.41 4.86 12.24
C LEU A 149 6.21 6.16 12.32
N PHE A 150 7.51 6.08 12.02
CA PHE A 150 8.44 7.19 12.17
C PHE A 150 9.42 7.23 11.01
N ALA A 151 8.92 7.50 9.79
CA ALA A 151 9.73 7.56 8.55
C ALA A 151 10.89 8.58 8.58
N LYS A 152 10.92 9.48 9.57
CA LYS A 152 12.03 10.41 9.82
C LYS A 152 13.23 9.76 10.51
N ILE A 153 13.05 8.60 11.16
CA ILE A 153 14.15 7.87 11.77
C ILE A 153 15.05 7.35 10.63
N PRO A 154 16.33 7.74 10.59
CA PRO A 154 17.21 7.28 9.53
C PRO A 154 17.43 5.77 9.64
N HIS A 155 17.67 5.13 8.50
CA HIS A 155 17.79 3.68 8.40
C HIS A 155 18.81 3.06 9.37
N TYR A 156 19.92 3.76 9.63
CA TYR A 156 20.96 3.32 10.57
C TYR A 156 20.55 3.39 12.06
N HIS A 157 19.39 3.96 12.39
CA HIS A 157 18.80 3.94 13.74
C HIS A 157 17.52 3.09 13.85
N LEU A 158 17.04 2.51 12.75
CA LEU A 158 15.77 1.77 12.73
C LEU A 158 15.78 0.53 13.63
N GLU A 159 16.89 -0.21 13.67
CA GLU A 159 17.02 -1.40 14.52
C GLU A 159 16.96 -1.05 16.01
N THR A 160 17.68 -0.01 16.43
CA THR A 160 17.66 0.48 17.81
C THR A 160 16.26 0.97 18.20
N ALA A 161 15.62 1.76 17.33
CA ALA A 161 14.26 2.25 17.57
C ALA A 161 13.25 1.09 17.67
N THR A 162 13.37 0.09 16.80
CA THR A 162 12.57 -1.14 16.83
C THR A 162 12.75 -1.93 18.11
N MET A 163 13.98 -2.03 18.62
CA MET A 163 14.25 -2.67 19.91
C MET A 163 13.50 -1.97 21.05
N HIS A 164 13.57 -0.64 21.12
CA HIS A 164 12.86 0.14 22.14
C HIS A 164 11.34 0.01 22.02
N PHE A 165 10.81 0.07 20.80
CA PHE A 165 9.38 -0.11 20.54
C PHE A 165 8.86 -1.47 21.02
N ARG A 166 9.56 -2.56 20.64
CA ARG A 166 9.16 -3.92 21.04
C ARG A 166 9.16 -4.11 22.55
N LYS A 167 10.11 -3.49 23.25
CA LYS A 167 10.18 -3.54 24.71
C LYS A 167 9.04 -2.76 25.37
N ALA A 168 8.68 -1.60 24.82
CA ALA A 168 7.66 -0.72 25.40
C ALA A 168 6.22 -1.14 25.05
N PHE A 169 6.00 -1.72 23.87
CA PHE A 169 4.66 -2.01 23.32
C PHE A 169 4.57 -3.44 22.76
N PRO A 170 4.77 -4.49 23.58
CA PRO A 170 4.82 -5.88 23.12
C PRO A 170 3.55 -6.32 22.38
N ASP A 171 2.37 -5.83 22.78
CA ASP A 171 1.08 -6.19 22.19
C ASP A 171 0.89 -5.65 20.76
N LEU A 172 1.68 -4.65 20.36
CA LEU A 172 1.63 -4.04 19.02
C LEU A 172 2.68 -4.64 18.07
N VAL A 173 3.56 -5.51 18.56
CA VAL A 173 4.65 -6.09 17.78
C VAL A 173 4.11 -7.09 16.76
N ARG A 174 4.41 -6.85 15.49
CA ARG A 174 4.10 -7.79 14.41
C ARG A 174 5.40 -8.19 13.75
N VAL A 175 5.90 -9.37 14.10
CA VAL A 175 7.15 -9.89 13.55
C VAL A 175 6.96 -11.28 12.95
N LYS A 176 7.65 -11.54 11.83
CA LYS A 176 7.82 -12.89 11.27
C LYS A 176 9.30 -13.23 11.22
N HIS A 177 9.70 -14.15 12.08
CA HIS A 177 11.10 -14.62 12.19
C HIS A 177 11.55 -15.51 11.02
N ASN A 178 10.60 -16.03 10.24
CA ASN A 178 10.91 -16.87 9.09
C ASN A 178 11.62 -16.04 8.03
N THR A 179 12.65 -16.58 7.39
CA THR A 179 13.24 -15.94 6.21
C THR A 179 12.26 -16.00 5.03
N ILE A 180 12.48 -15.13 4.04
CA ILE A 180 11.56 -14.99 2.89
C ILE A 180 11.47 -16.30 2.12
N LEU A 181 12.59 -16.94 1.82
CA LEU A 181 12.62 -18.12 0.96
C LEU A 181 11.84 -19.31 1.53
N PRO A 182 12.00 -19.72 2.81
CA PRO A 182 11.14 -20.72 3.43
C PRO A 182 9.66 -20.31 3.49
N SER A 183 9.38 -19.03 3.72
CA SER A 183 8.00 -18.51 3.71
C SER A 183 7.37 -18.60 2.32
N PHE A 184 8.14 -18.26 1.29
CA PHE A 184 7.77 -18.34 -0.11
C PHE A 184 7.56 -19.79 -0.55
N ILE A 185 8.51 -20.68 -0.26
CA ILE A 185 8.40 -22.12 -0.55
C ILE A 185 7.21 -22.72 0.19
N ARG A 186 6.99 -22.35 1.45
CA ARG A 186 5.80 -22.78 2.22
C ARG A 186 4.52 -22.31 1.53
N MET A 187 4.45 -21.05 1.09
CA MET A 187 3.26 -20.52 0.43
C MET A 187 3.02 -21.15 -0.93
N PHE A 188 4.07 -21.36 -1.71
CA PHE A 188 4.02 -22.09 -2.97
C PHE A 188 3.54 -23.54 -2.76
N LYS A 189 4.08 -24.24 -1.75
CA LYS A 189 3.60 -25.58 -1.38
C LYS A 189 2.14 -25.58 -0.91
N LEU A 190 1.70 -24.57 -0.17
CA LEU A 190 0.31 -24.43 0.26
C LEU A 190 -0.61 -24.16 -0.93
N PHE A 191 -0.24 -23.27 -1.84
CA PHE A 191 -0.95 -23.01 -3.09
C PHE A 191 -1.09 -24.29 -3.94
N LEU A 192 0.00 -25.05 -4.11
CA LEU A 192 -0.04 -26.32 -4.86
C LEU A 192 -0.85 -27.42 -4.17
N ARG A 193 -0.97 -27.37 -2.83
CA ARG A 193 -1.71 -28.36 -2.02
C ARG A 193 -3.17 -27.98 -1.76
N GLN A 194 -3.55 -26.72 -1.95
CA GLN A 194 -4.95 -26.29 -1.82
C GLN A 194 -5.77 -26.90 -2.95
N ARG A 195 -6.46 -28.01 -2.65
CA ARG A 195 -7.50 -28.56 -3.53
C ARG A 195 -8.88 -28.64 -2.89
N THR A 196 -9.01 -28.60 -1.57
CA THR A 196 -10.30 -28.55 -0.84
C THR A 196 -10.09 -28.06 0.59
N ILE A 197 -11.10 -27.39 1.16
CA ILE A 197 -11.16 -27.09 2.61
C ILE A 197 -11.67 -28.37 3.29
N GLY A 198 -10.94 -28.86 4.31
CA GLY A 198 -11.36 -30.01 5.12
C GLY A 198 -12.64 -29.70 5.90
N GLN A 199 -13.48 -30.71 6.15
CA GLN A 199 -14.74 -30.54 6.90
C GLN A 199 -14.53 -30.14 8.38
N ASP A 200 -13.29 -30.17 8.84
CA ASP A 200 -12.79 -29.90 10.19
C ASP A 200 -12.34 -28.44 10.41
N VAL A 201 -12.55 -27.55 9.43
CA VAL A 201 -12.18 -26.14 9.55
C VAL A 201 -13.32 -25.31 10.15
N TYR A 202 -13.09 -24.74 11.33
CA TYR A 202 -14.01 -23.81 11.99
C TYR A 202 -14.06 -22.47 11.24
N ILE A 203 -15.26 -22.06 10.83
CA ILE A 203 -15.53 -20.73 10.27
C ILE A 203 -16.14 -19.87 11.38
N PHE A 204 -15.41 -18.84 11.80
CA PHE A 204 -15.95 -17.84 12.73
C PHE A 204 -16.63 -16.73 11.93
N ALA A 205 -17.95 -16.68 11.99
CA ALA A 205 -18.75 -15.59 11.46
C ALA A 205 -19.17 -14.67 12.61
N TYR A 206 -18.83 -13.39 12.52
CA TYR A 206 -19.35 -12.39 13.44
C TYR A 206 -20.74 -12.00 12.97
N VAL A 207 -21.75 -12.38 13.74
CA VAL A 207 -23.13 -11.92 13.57
C VAL A 207 -23.27 -10.73 14.51
N ASN A 208 -23.60 -9.56 13.96
CA ASN A 208 -23.92 -8.39 14.80
C ASN A 208 -25.29 -8.65 15.43
N ASP A 209 -25.35 -8.67 16.76
CA ASP A 209 -26.60 -8.61 17.53
C ASP A 209 -27.27 -7.23 17.41
#